data_AF-A0A3Q3M389-F1
#
_entry.id   AF-A0A3Q3M389-F1
#
_cell.length_a   1.000
_cell.length_b   1.000
_cell.length_c   1.000
_cell.angle_alpha   90.00
_cell.angle_beta   90.00
_cell.angle_gamma   90.00
#
_symmetry.space_group_name_H-M   'P 1'
#
loop_
_entity.id
_entity.type
_entity.pdbx_description
1 polymer ?
#
loop_
_entity_poly.entity_id
_entity_poly.type
_entity_poly.pdbx_seq_one_letter_code
_entity_poly.pdbx_strand_id
1 'polypeptide(L)'
;MRQETDNSVKQPVISVWVRDPRIQKNDFWHAYIDYEICLHTDSVFFTKKISSVRRRYSEFVWLRQKLQANSLLMVQLPELPPKNPFFSLNNGHQITERMKGLQTFLEKILQSPLLLSDSCLHLFLQSELSVSKMEACAAGKTHYSVAQAVQRCGLRRFHSKEDLQKDVCTSCDSDSDSSMCSDPEPLKDFAINKSDRAASLDLMGSSQEETLCCSSGSI
;
A
#
# COMPACT_ATOMS: atom_id res chain seq x y z
N MET A 1 -8.67 -22.32 -55.03
CA MET A 1 -8.53 -22.55 -53.58
C MET A 1 -8.17 -21.22 -52.94
N ARG A 2 -9.08 -20.58 -52.20
CA ARG A 2 -8.75 -19.46 -51.32
C ARG A 2 -8.78 -20.03 -49.91
N GLN A 3 -7.63 -20.08 -49.25
CA GLN A 3 -7.57 -20.38 -47.83
C GLN A 3 -8.08 -19.15 -47.08
N GLU A 4 -9.29 -19.23 -46.56
CA GLU A 4 -9.77 -18.32 -45.52
C GLU A 4 -8.95 -18.62 -44.27
N THR A 5 -8.07 -17.69 -43.90
CA THR A 5 -7.45 -17.69 -42.59
C THR A 5 -8.53 -17.28 -41.60
N ASP A 6 -9.10 -18.25 -40.91
CA ASP A 6 -9.95 -18.02 -39.75
C ASP A 6 -9.07 -17.37 -38.66
N ASN A 7 -9.01 -16.05 -38.70
CA ASN A 7 -8.34 -15.24 -37.71
C ASN A 7 -9.26 -15.16 -36.49
N SER A 8 -9.42 -16.29 -35.81
CA SER A 8 -10.15 -16.40 -34.56
C SER A 8 -9.45 -15.52 -33.53
N VAL A 9 -9.96 -14.29 -33.39
CA VAL A 9 -9.46 -13.31 -32.42
C VAL A 9 -9.70 -13.91 -31.04
N LYS A 10 -8.67 -14.50 -30.44
CA LYS A 10 -8.72 -15.03 -29.07
C LYS A 10 -9.08 -13.88 -28.14
N GLN A 11 -10.21 -14.00 -27.44
CA GLN A 11 -10.57 -13.02 -26.43
C GLN A 11 -9.56 -13.08 -25.28
N PRO A 12 -9.13 -11.92 -24.77
CA PRO A 12 -8.16 -11.89 -23.69
C PRO A 12 -8.75 -12.50 -22.41
N VAL A 13 -8.02 -13.41 -21.81
CA VAL A 13 -8.37 -14.09 -20.56
C VAL A 13 -7.79 -13.32 -19.38
N ILE A 14 -8.63 -13.00 -18.40
CA ILE A 14 -8.20 -12.44 -17.12
C ILE A 14 -8.65 -13.42 -16.02
N SER A 15 -7.68 -14.06 -15.37
CA SER A 15 -7.92 -14.97 -14.24
C SER A 15 -7.40 -14.34 -12.96
N VAL A 16 -8.22 -14.37 -11.91
CA VAL A 16 -7.90 -13.83 -10.59
C VAL A 16 -8.23 -14.84 -9.50
N TRP A 17 -7.38 -14.92 -8.48
CA TRP A 17 -7.59 -15.76 -7.30
C TRP A 17 -7.33 -14.95 -6.05
N VAL A 18 -8.15 -15.15 -5.02
CA VAL A 18 -7.92 -14.61 -3.68
C VAL A 18 -7.72 -15.78 -2.73
N ARG A 19 -6.54 -15.86 -2.11
CA ARG A 19 -6.09 -17.04 -1.38
C ARG A 19 -5.20 -16.69 -0.19
N ASP A 20 -4.72 -17.73 0.49
CA ASP A 20 -3.68 -17.65 1.52
C ASP A 20 -3.94 -16.53 2.55
N PRO A 21 -5.03 -16.62 3.34
CA PRO A 21 -5.32 -15.64 4.36
C PRO A 21 -4.23 -15.68 5.44
N ARG A 22 -3.63 -14.52 5.74
CA ARG A 22 -2.60 -14.42 6.79
C ARG A 22 -2.95 -13.36 7.80
N ILE A 23 -2.67 -13.66 9.07
CA ILE A 23 -2.74 -12.68 10.15
C ILE A 23 -1.45 -11.87 10.12
N GLN A 24 -1.58 -10.60 9.80
CA GLN A 24 -0.51 -9.61 9.93
C GLN A 24 -0.58 -9.01 11.34
N LYS A 25 0.56 -8.95 12.02
CA LYS A 25 0.72 -8.30 13.31
C LYS A 25 1.67 -7.13 13.14
N ASN A 26 1.12 -5.93 12.94
CA ASN A 26 1.93 -4.72 12.88
C ASN A 26 2.43 -4.35 14.29
N ASP A 27 1.53 -4.45 15.27
CA ASP A 27 1.77 -4.27 16.71
C ASP A 27 0.82 -5.22 17.49
N PHE A 28 1.05 -5.41 18.80
CA PHE A 28 0.28 -6.32 19.66
C PHE A 28 -1.25 -6.14 19.61
N TRP A 29 -1.75 -4.97 19.21
CA TRP A 29 -3.18 -4.61 19.19
C TRP A 29 -3.76 -4.39 17.79
N HIS A 30 -2.93 -4.33 16.75
CA HIS A 30 -3.35 -3.98 15.39
C HIS A 30 -3.23 -5.16 14.44
N ALA A 31 -3.65 -6.34 14.90
CA ALA A 31 -3.71 -7.52 14.06
C ALA A 31 -4.84 -7.39 13.02
N TYR A 32 -4.56 -7.76 11.78
CA TYR A 32 -5.56 -7.85 10.72
C TYR A 32 -5.28 -9.04 9.82
N ILE A 33 -6.29 -9.45 9.04
CA ILE A 33 -6.10 -10.46 7.99
C ILE A 33 -5.99 -9.78 6.64
N ASP A 34 -4.96 -10.17 5.89
CA ASP A 34 -4.83 -9.90 4.47
C ASP A 34 -4.94 -11.19 3.66
N TYR A 35 -5.17 -11.01 2.37
CA TYR A 35 -5.31 -12.08 1.40
C TYR A 35 -4.31 -11.87 0.26
N GLU A 36 -3.74 -12.96 -0.23
CA GLU A 36 -2.97 -12.94 -1.47
C GLU A 36 -3.94 -12.84 -2.65
N ILE A 37 -3.80 -11.81 -3.48
CA ILE A 37 -4.46 -11.68 -4.76
C ILE A 37 -3.46 -12.07 -5.83
N CYS A 38 -3.81 -13.07 -6.64
CA CYS A 38 -3.02 -13.47 -7.79
C CYS A 38 -3.78 -13.21 -9.07
N LEU A 39 -3.12 -12.56 -10.02
CA LEU A 39 -3.66 -12.26 -11.33
C LEU A 39 -2.79 -12.93 -12.39
N HIS A 40 -3.45 -13.57 -13.35
CA HIS A 40 -2.85 -14.13 -14.56
C HIS A 40 -3.68 -13.70 -15.76
N THR A 41 -3.05 -13.06 -16.75
CA THR A 41 -3.76 -12.56 -17.92
C THR A 41 -2.87 -12.47 -19.14
N ASP A 42 -3.45 -12.61 -20.33
CA ASP A 42 -2.86 -12.26 -21.61
C ASP A 42 -3.29 -10.87 -22.10
N SER A 43 -4.23 -10.22 -21.40
CA SER A 43 -4.84 -8.95 -21.77
C SER A 43 -3.85 -7.78 -21.82
N VAL A 44 -4.08 -6.86 -22.76
CA VAL A 44 -3.31 -5.62 -22.90
C VAL A 44 -3.68 -4.55 -21.88
N PHE A 45 -4.81 -4.71 -21.17
CA PHE A 45 -5.20 -3.78 -20.10
C PHE A 45 -4.21 -3.76 -18.95
N PHE A 46 -3.48 -4.86 -18.72
CA PHE A 46 -2.58 -5.01 -17.58
C PHE A 46 -1.11 -4.83 -17.99
N THR A 47 -0.37 -4.11 -17.14
CA THR A 47 1.08 -3.90 -17.34
C THR A 47 1.85 -5.20 -17.12
N LYS A 48 1.50 -5.96 -16.09
CA LYS A 48 2.06 -7.30 -15.84
C LYS A 48 1.07 -8.39 -16.23
N LYS A 49 1.58 -9.43 -16.89
CA LYS A 49 0.80 -10.65 -17.21
C LYS A 49 0.55 -11.51 -15.98
N ILE A 50 1.46 -11.46 -15.01
CA ILE A 50 1.33 -12.15 -13.72
C ILE A 50 1.66 -11.16 -12.60
N SER A 51 0.77 -11.06 -11.60
CA SER A 51 1.05 -10.33 -10.37
C SER A 51 0.55 -11.11 -9.14
N SER A 52 1.26 -10.93 -8.03
CA SER A 52 0.80 -11.35 -6.69
C SER A 52 0.98 -10.17 -5.74
N VAL A 53 -0.07 -9.79 -5.05
CA VAL A 53 -0.10 -8.69 -4.06
C VAL A 53 -0.91 -9.12 -2.85
N ARG A 54 -0.67 -8.49 -1.69
CA ARG A 54 -1.47 -8.76 -0.49
C ARG A 54 -2.33 -7.56 -0.15
N ARG A 55 -3.62 -7.80 0.09
CA ARG A 55 -4.60 -6.75 0.41
C ARG A 55 -5.52 -7.19 1.54
N ARG A 56 -5.85 -6.26 2.44
CA ARG A 56 -6.83 -6.48 3.52
C ARG A 56 -8.22 -6.00 3.12
N TYR A 57 -9.25 -6.51 3.79
CA TYR A 57 -10.65 -6.21 3.48
C TYR A 57 -10.97 -4.71 3.38
N SER A 58 -10.43 -3.87 4.25
CA SER A 58 -10.72 -2.42 4.20
C SER A 58 -10.19 -1.75 2.94
N GLU A 59 -9.12 -2.28 2.33
CA GLU A 59 -8.61 -1.76 1.06
C GLU A 59 -9.55 -2.12 -0.11
N PHE A 60 -10.22 -3.28 -0.05
CA PHE A 60 -11.29 -3.62 -1.00
C PHE A 60 -12.49 -2.68 -0.85
N VAL A 61 -12.86 -2.32 0.38
CA VAL A 61 -13.92 -1.33 0.63
C VAL A 61 -13.56 0.01 -0.01
N TRP A 62 -12.33 0.48 0.20
CA TRP A 62 -11.81 1.68 -0.47
C TRP A 62 -11.87 1.54 -1.99
N LEU A 63 -11.38 0.44 -2.56
CA LEU A 63 -11.37 0.22 -4.01
C LEU A 63 -12.79 0.31 -4.58
N ARG A 64 -13.77 -0.35 -3.96
CA ARG A 64 -15.17 -0.30 -4.41
C ARG A 64 -15.70 1.13 -4.39
N GLN A 65 -15.46 1.88 -3.32
CA GLN A 65 -15.90 3.28 -3.22
C GLN A 65 -15.22 4.16 -4.29
N LYS A 66 -13.92 3.93 -4.53
CA LYS A 66 -13.16 4.70 -5.51
C LYS A 66 -13.65 4.45 -6.94
N LEU A 67 -13.85 3.18 -7.31
CA LEU A 67 -14.41 2.79 -8.60
C LEU A 67 -15.85 3.30 -8.80
N GLN A 68 -16.67 3.31 -7.75
CA GLN A 68 -18.01 3.88 -7.81
C GLN A 68 -17.98 5.39 -8.09
N ALA A 69 -17.08 6.11 -7.42
CA ALA A 69 -16.93 7.56 -7.59
C ALA A 69 -16.44 7.91 -9.01
N ASN A 70 -15.45 7.16 -9.51
CA ASN A 70 -14.87 7.38 -10.84
C ASN A 70 -15.80 6.97 -11.99
N SER A 71 -16.73 6.01 -11.77
CA SER A 71 -17.67 5.55 -12.79
C SER A 71 -18.97 6.35 -12.87
N LEU A 72 -19.12 7.44 -12.10
CA LEU A 72 -20.29 8.34 -12.11
C LEU A 72 -21.64 7.61 -12.06
N LEU A 73 -21.71 6.48 -11.33
CA LEU A 73 -22.89 5.61 -11.20
C LEU A 73 -23.36 4.90 -12.50
N MET A 74 -22.59 4.96 -13.59
CA MET A 74 -22.95 4.27 -14.85
C MET A 74 -22.89 2.75 -14.74
N VAL A 75 -22.14 2.23 -13.77
CA VAL A 75 -21.93 0.80 -13.54
C VAL A 75 -22.41 0.42 -12.14
N GLN A 76 -23.20 -0.64 -12.06
CA GLN A 76 -23.54 -1.28 -10.79
C GLN A 76 -22.35 -2.13 -10.32
N LEU A 77 -21.61 -1.64 -9.32
CA LEU A 77 -20.47 -2.38 -8.80
C LEU A 77 -20.92 -3.57 -7.95
N PRO A 78 -20.26 -4.74 -8.11
CA PRO A 78 -20.55 -5.90 -7.29
C PRO A 78 -20.42 -5.57 -5.80
N GLU A 79 -21.25 -6.22 -5.00
CA GLU A 79 -21.20 -6.08 -3.55
C GLU A 79 -19.97 -6.80 -3.00
N LEU A 80 -19.37 -6.21 -1.97
CA LEU A 80 -18.35 -6.88 -1.18
C LEU A 80 -19.04 -7.81 -0.18
N PRO A 81 -18.34 -8.87 0.28
CA PRO A 81 -18.84 -9.65 1.41
C PRO A 81 -19.14 -8.71 2.58
N PRO A 82 -20.26 -8.89 3.29
CA PRO A 82 -20.74 -7.94 4.26
C PRO A 82 -19.71 -7.70 5.36
N LYS A 83 -19.64 -6.45 5.82
CA LYS A 83 -18.79 -6.10 6.96
C LYS A 83 -19.43 -6.71 8.21
N ASN A 84 -18.97 -7.90 8.59
CA ASN A 84 -19.41 -8.55 9.82
C ASN A 84 -18.80 -7.81 11.04
N PRO A 85 -19.62 -7.16 11.91
CA PRO A 85 -19.12 -6.51 13.12
C PRO A 85 -18.53 -7.51 14.13
N PHE A 86 -18.94 -8.78 14.07
CA PHE A 86 -18.43 -9.88 14.89
C PHE A 86 -17.45 -10.76 14.12
N PHE A 87 -16.67 -10.17 13.22
CA PHE A 87 -15.66 -10.90 12.47
C PHE A 87 -14.53 -11.36 13.39
N SER A 88 -14.33 -12.68 13.50
CA SER A 88 -13.27 -13.27 14.31
C SER A 88 -12.08 -13.69 13.44
N LEU A 89 -10.88 -13.27 13.82
CA LEU A 89 -9.62 -13.63 13.14
C LEU A 89 -9.26 -15.12 13.30
N ASN A 90 -9.95 -15.83 14.19
CA ASN A 90 -9.73 -17.26 14.46
C ASN A 90 -10.83 -18.14 13.84
N ASN A 91 -11.88 -17.54 13.26
CA ASN A 91 -12.97 -18.28 12.65
C ASN A 91 -12.67 -18.58 11.17
N GLY A 92 -12.12 -19.78 10.90
CA GLY A 92 -11.76 -20.22 9.55
C GLY A 92 -12.92 -20.17 8.54
N HIS A 93 -14.16 -20.42 8.97
CA HIS A 93 -15.34 -20.33 8.11
C HIS A 93 -15.59 -18.89 7.66
N GLN A 94 -15.61 -17.92 8.59
CA GLN A 94 -15.79 -16.51 8.26
C GLN A 94 -14.67 -15.98 7.35
N ILE A 95 -13.43 -16.40 7.58
CA ILE A 95 -12.27 -16.02 6.77
C ILE A 95 -12.43 -16.55 5.34
N THR A 96 -12.84 -17.82 5.20
CA THR A 96 -13.02 -18.49 3.91
C THR A 96 -14.18 -17.88 3.12
N GLU A 97 -15.32 -17.63 3.76
CA GLU A 97 -16.47 -17.00 3.10
C GLU A 97 -16.15 -15.57 2.65
N ARG A 98 -15.44 -14.80 3.48
CA ARG A 98 -14.94 -13.48 3.05
C ARG A 98 -13.98 -13.61 1.86
N MET A 99 -13.05 -14.55 1.89
CA MET A 99 -12.08 -14.78 0.80
C MET A 99 -12.79 -15.09 -0.53
N LYS A 100 -13.77 -16.00 -0.53
CA LYS A 100 -14.59 -16.31 -1.71
C LYS A 100 -15.33 -15.08 -2.22
N GLY A 101 -15.98 -14.33 -1.34
CA GLY A 101 -16.69 -13.10 -1.70
C GLY A 101 -15.77 -12.04 -2.31
N LEU A 102 -14.54 -11.90 -1.79
CA LEU A 102 -13.53 -11.00 -2.37
C LEU A 102 -13.08 -11.46 -3.76
N GLN A 103 -12.94 -12.78 -3.99
CA GLN A 103 -12.63 -13.31 -5.31
C GLN A 103 -13.76 -13.01 -6.32
N THR A 104 -14.99 -13.36 -5.96
CA THR A 104 -16.17 -13.09 -6.82
C THR A 104 -16.33 -11.60 -7.13
N PHE A 105 -16.03 -10.73 -6.17
CA PHE A 105 -16.02 -9.27 -6.39
C PHE A 105 -15.01 -8.87 -7.48
N LEU A 106 -13.77 -9.37 -7.42
CA LEU A 106 -12.76 -9.08 -8.44
C LEU A 106 -13.12 -9.68 -9.79
N GLU A 107 -13.56 -10.94 -9.84
CA GLU A 107 -13.99 -11.60 -11.08
C GLU A 107 -15.05 -10.78 -11.81
N LYS A 108 -16.04 -10.23 -11.08
CA LYS A 108 -17.09 -9.38 -11.65
C LYS A 108 -16.57 -8.02 -12.11
N ILE A 109 -15.66 -7.38 -11.36
CA ILE A 109 -15.06 -6.10 -11.77
C ILE A 109 -14.27 -6.25 -13.06
N LEU A 110 -13.49 -7.32 -13.17
CA LEU A 110 -12.58 -7.56 -14.30
C LEU A 110 -13.31 -7.89 -15.61
N GLN A 111 -14.64 -8.08 -15.58
CA GLN A 111 -15.48 -8.23 -16.77
C GLN A 111 -15.85 -6.90 -17.42
N SER A 112 -15.68 -5.76 -16.73
CA SER A 112 -16.09 -4.45 -17.23
C SER A 112 -14.89 -3.68 -17.81
N PRO A 113 -14.85 -3.40 -19.13
CA PRO A 113 -13.79 -2.60 -19.74
C PRO A 113 -13.69 -1.18 -19.16
N LEU A 114 -14.82 -0.61 -18.71
CA LEU A 114 -14.84 0.70 -18.06
C LEU A 114 -14.07 0.67 -16.74
N LEU A 115 -14.29 -0.34 -15.90
CA LEU A 115 -13.54 -0.49 -14.64
C LEU A 115 -12.06 -0.86 -14.88
N LEU A 116 -11.78 -1.62 -15.94
CA LEU A 116 -10.40 -1.93 -16.36
C LEU A 116 -9.62 -0.71 -16.84
N SER A 117 -10.27 0.41 -17.15
CA SER A 117 -9.57 1.66 -17.48
C SER A 117 -9.07 2.44 -16.25
N ASP A 118 -9.52 2.06 -15.04
CA ASP A 118 -9.21 2.79 -13.82
C ASP A 118 -7.80 2.45 -13.28
N SER A 119 -6.96 3.47 -13.14
CA SER A 119 -5.58 3.31 -12.65
C SER A 119 -5.51 2.81 -11.20
N CYS A 120 -6.49 3.12 -10.35
CA CYS A 120 -6.53 2.63 -8.97
C CYS A 120 -6.73 1.11 -8.93
N LEU A 121 -7.49 0.53 -9.87
CA LEU A 121 -7.64 -0.92 -9.98
C LEU A 121 -6.30 -1.59 -10.33
N HIS A 122 -5.56 -1.04 -11.28
CA HIS A 122 -4.24 -1.55 -11.67
C HIS A 122 -3.23 -1.47 -10.54
N LEU A 123 -3.17 -0.33 -9.85
CA LEU A 123 -2.30 -0.16 -8.68
C LEU A 123 -2.67 -1.13 -7.56
N PHE A 124 -3.97 -1.35 -7.33
CA PHE A 124 -4.46 -2.28 -6.32
C PHE A 124 -4.02 -3.73 -6.61
N LEU A 125 -4.10 -4.16 -7.87
CA LEU A 125 -3.82 -5.54 -8.30
C LEU A 125 -2.34 -5.83 -8.62
N GLN A 126 -1.56 -4.80 -8.96
CA GLN A 126 -0.21 -4.99 -9.52
C GLN A 126 0.90 -4.22 -8.77
N SER A 127 0.59 -3.52 -7.68
CA SER A 127 1.57 -2.83 -6.83
C SER A 127 1.36 -3.11 -5.33
N GLU A 128 2.41 -2.91 -4.54
CA GLU A 128 2.39 -2.96 -3.06
C GLU A 128 2.13 -1.58 -2.43
N LEU A 129 1.64 -0.61 -3.19
CA LEU A 129 1.37 0.74 -2.66
C LEU A 129 0.22 0.74 -1.65
N SER A 130 0.35 1.52 -0.58
CA SER A 130 -0.75 1.80 0.34
C SER A 130 -1.83 2.63 -0.35
N VAL A 131 -3.05 2.61 0.21
CA VAL A 131 -4.21 3.36 -0.31
C VAL A 131 -3.87 4.82 -0.63
N SER A 132 -3.28 5.56 0.31
CA SER A 132 -2.91 6.96 0.09
C SER A 132 -1.89 7.15 -1.04
N LYS A 133 -0.94 6.22 -1.19
CA LYS A 133 0.04 6.27 -2.30
C LYS A 133 -0.60 5.92 -3.64
N MET A 134 -1.58 5.02 -3.65
CA MET A 134 -2.34 4.71 -4.86
C MET A 134 -3.14 5.91 -5.34
N GLU A 135 -3.83 6.60 -4.43
CA GLU A 135 -4.58 7.82 -4.75
C GLU A 135 -3.68 8.95 -5.25
N ALA A 136 -2.55 9.19 -4.57
CA ALA A 136 -1.57 10.18 -4.99
C ALA A 136 -1.03 9.86 -6.40
N CYS A 137 -0.69 8.59 -6.67
CA CYS A 137 -0.18 8.17 -7.97
C CYS A 137 -1.23 8.30 -9.08
N ALA A 138 -2.46 7.85 -8.83
CA ALA A 138 -3.56 7.98 -9.77
C ALA A 138 -3.92 9.44 -10.07
N ALA A 139 -3.71 10.35 -9.11
CA ALA A 139 -3.92 11.78 -9.26
C ALA A 139 -2.69 12.54 -9.84
N GLY A 140 -1.61 11.84 -10.21
CA GLY A 140 -0.39 12.47 -10.73
C GLY A 140 0.42 13.26 -9.69
N LYS A 141 0.22 12.99 -8.39
CA LYS A 141 0.88 13.67 -7.27
C LYS A 141 2.13 12.95 -6.76
N THR A 142 2.65 11.98 -7.51
CA THR A 142 3.88 11.25 -7.18
C THR A 142 4.94 11.49 -8.24
N HIS A 143 6.22 11.35 -7.88
CA HIS A 143 7.35 11.46 -8.81
C HIS A 143 7.46 10.25 -9.77
N TYR A 144 6.62 9.23 -9.60
CA TYR A 144 6.57 8.04 -10.45
C TYR A 144 5.17 7.85 -11.04
N SER A 145 5.11 7.26 -12.24
CA SER A 145 3.87 6.90 -12.92
C SER A 145 3.28 5.58 -12.42
N VAL A 146 2.04 5.30 -12.81
CA VAL A 146 1.37 4.01 -12.55
C VAL A 146 2.20 2.84 -13.09
N ALA A 147 2.70 2.94 -14.32
CA ALA A 147 3.51 1.89 -14.93
C ALA A 147 4.82 1.66 -14.15
N GLN A 148 5.50 2.72 -13.71
CA GLN A 148 6.71 2.62 -12.89
C GLN A 148 6.43 1.99 -11.53
N ALA A 149 5.32 2.36 -10.87
CA ALA A 149 4.90 1.74 -9.61
C ALA A 149 4.65 0.24 -9.76
N VAL A 150 3.95 -0.16 -10.83
CA VAL A 150 3.67 -1.56 -11.12
C VAL A 150 4.96 -2.33 -11.42
N GLN A 151 5.87 -1.79 -12.24
CA GLN A 151 7.13 -2.44 -12.59
C GLN A 151 8.00 -2.73 -11.37
N ARG A 152 8.15 -1.77 -10.45
CA ARG A 152 8.97 -1.91 -9.23
C ARG A 152 8.47 -3.00 -8.26
N CYS A 153 7.19 -3.35 -8.31
CA CYS A 153 6.61 -4.40 -7.46
C CYS A 153 7.24 -5.77 -7.77
N GLY A 154 7.67 -6.54 -6.76
CA GLY A 154 8.25 -7.88 -6.97
C GLY A 154 9.72 -7.95 -7.42
N LEU A 155 10.41 -6.83 -7.71
CA LEU A 155 11.87 -6.82 -7.95
C LEU A 155 12.71 -6.89 -6.64
N ARG A 156 12.07 -6.87 -5.47
CA ARG A 156 12.73 -6.82 -4.15
C ARG A 156 13.64 -8.02 -3.83
N ARG A 157 13.74 -9.06 -4.68
CA ARG A 157 14.67 -10.18 -4.46
C ARG A 157 16.14 -9.88 -4.83
N PHE A 158 16.45 -8.73 -5.43
CA PHE A 158 17.82 -8.43 -5.88
C PHE A 158 18.39 -7.05 -5.48
N HIS A 159 17.75 -6.29 -4.59
CA HIS A 159 18.31 -5.02 -4.11
C HIS A 159 18.91 -5.19 -2.70
N SER A 160 20.20 -4.87 -2.55
CA SER A 160 20.87 -4.78 -1.24
C SER A 160 20.27 -3.61 -0.44
N LYS A 161 20.43 -3.67 0.89
CA LYS A 161 19.85 -2.69 1.83
C LYS A 161 20.39 -1.26 1.64
N GLU A 162 21.42 -1.04 0.83
CA GLU A 162 22.06 0.27 0.65
C GLU A 162 21.25 1.26 -0.21
N ASP A 163 20.33 0.80 -1.07
CA ASP A 163 19.49 1.71 -1.88
C ASP A 163 18.32 2.33 -1.10
N LEU A 164 18.00 1.82 0.10
CA LEU A 164 16.90 2.32 0.92
C LEU A 164 17.20 3.66 1.61
N GLN A 165 18.47 4.09 1.63
CA GLN A 165 18.90 5.34 2.27
C GLN A 165 19.03 6.53 1.31
N LYS A 166 18.92 6.35 -0.01
CA LYS A 166 18.93 7.49 -0.96
C LYS A 166 17.55 8.10 -1.24
N ASP A 167 16.47 7.41 -0.86
CA ASP A 167 15.10 7.87 -1.12
C ASP A 167 14.44 8.56 0.09
N VAL A 168 15.20 8.78 1.18
CA VAL A 168 14.77 9.57 2.33
C VAL A 168 15.73 10.76 2.47
N CYS A 169 15.25 11.93 2.05
CA CYS A 169 15.92 13.24 2.07
C CYS A 169 16.85 13.55 0.88
N THR A 170 16.25 13.91 -0.25
CA THR A 170 16.77 14.96 -1.14
C THR A 170 15.67 16.00 -1.38
N SER A 171 15.20 16.60 -0.28
CA SER A 171 14.86 18.02 -0.30
C SER A 171 16.16 18.77 -0.04
N CYS A 172 16.90 19.05 -1.10
CA CYS A 172 17.95 20.05 -1.08
C CYS A 172 17.71 20.94 -2.29
N ASP A 173 17.36 22.17 -1.99
CA ASP A 173 17.00 23.24 -2.90
C ASP A 173 18.04 23.38 -4.02
N SER A 174 17.59 23.32 -5.26
CA SER A 174 18.39 23.71 -6.41
C SER A 174 18.22 25.21 -6.64
N ASP A 175 18.88 26.01 -5.81
CA ASP A 175 19.17 27.41 -6.14
C ASP A 175 20.45 27.43 -6.99
N SER A 176 20.31 27.13 -8.29
CA SER A 176 21.33 27.50 -9.27
C SER A 176 21.06 28.95 -9.68
N ASP A 177 21.57 29.90 -8.88
CA ASP A 177 21.66 31.29 -9.29
C ASP A 177 23.06 31.55 -9.85
N SER A 178 23.14 31.94 -11.12
CA SER A 178 24.40 32.23 -11.80
C SER A 178 24.92 33.60 -11.37
N SER A 179 25.84 33.61 -10.40
CA SER A 179 26.52 34.83 -9.93
C SER A 179 27.61 35.31 -10.90
N MET A 180 27.52 36.59 -11.27
CA MET A 180 28.60 37.38 -11.89
C MET A 180 29.66 37.79 -10.86
N CYS A 181 30.86 38.05 -11.37
CA CYS A 181 32.15 38.30 -10.70
C CYS A 181 32.15 39.33 -9.54
N SER A 182 32.97 39.08 -8.50
CA SER A 182 34.14 39.89 -8.10
C SER A 182 34.79 39.35 -6.80
N ASP A 183 36.12 39.17 -6.81
CA ASP A 183 36.98 39.10 -5.61
C ASP A 183 37.26 40.52 -5.07
N PRO A 184 37.45 40.73 -3.74
CA PRO A 184 38.81 40.65 -3.18
C PRO A 184 38.93 40.13 -1.71
N GLU A 185 40.09 39.53 -1.40
CA GLU A 185 40.69 39.18 -0.09
C GLU A 185 41.15 40.43 0.73
N PRO A 186 41.75 40.36 1.96
CA PRO A 186 41.80 39.32 3.02
C PRO A 186 41.62 39.83 4.50
N LEU A 187 41.62 38.86 5.44
CA LEU A 187 42.17 38.91 6.82
C LEU A 187 41.30 39.40 8.01
N LYS A 188 40.99 38.48 8.95
CA LYS A 188 41.52 38.47 10.34
C LYS A 188 41.01 37.29 11.18
N ASP A 189 41.96 36.58 11.77
CA ASP A 189 41.83 35.58 12.83
C ASP A 189 41.10 36.12 14.08
N PHE A 190 40.38 35.25 14.81
CA PHE A 190 40.47 35.14 16.27
C PHE A 190 39.93 33.80 16.81
N ALA A 191 40.87 33.00 17.32
CA ALA A 191 40.88 32.08 18.47
C ALA A 191 39.58 31.44 19.02
N ILE A 192 39.58 30.09 18.96
CA ILE A 192 39.57 29.12 20.08
C ILE A 192 38.71 29.45 21.32
N ASN A 193 37.72 28.57 21.56
CA ASN A 193 37.40 28.07 22.88
C ASN A 193 36.69 26.72 22.79
N LYS A 194 37.47 25.68 23.07
CA LYS A 194 37.02 24.32 23.41
C LYS A 194 36.79 24.29 24.92
N SER A 195 35.65 23.79 25.39
CA SER A 195 35.51 23.33 26.78
C SER A 195 34.68 22.05 26.82
N ASP A 196 35.32 21.03 27.38
CA ASP A 196 34.82 19.71 27.74
C ASP A 196 33.92 19.72 28.98
N ARG A 197 33.23 18.58 29.15
CA ARG A 197 32.70 17.88 30.36
C ARG A 197 31.18 17.75 30.36
N ALA A 198 30.60 16.55 30.20
CA ALA A 198 30.65 15.32 30.99
C ALA A 198 29.71 15.33 32.22
N ALA A 199 28.69 14.45 32.11
CA ALA A 199 27.94 13.72 33.13
C ALA A 199 27.26 14.48 34.28
N SER A 200 25.95 14.25 34.44
CA SER A 200 25.46 13.59 35.66
C SER A 200 24.10 12.94 35.43
N LEU A 201 24.01 11.69 35.88
CA LEU A 201 22.79 10.96 36.17
C LEU A 201 22.12 11.62 37.38
N ASP A 202 20.79 11.63 37.43
CA ASP A 202 20.11 11.49 38.72
C ASP A 202 18.76 10.78 38.58
N LEU A 203 18.68 9.76 39.42
CA LEU A 203 17.58 8.86 39.71
C LEU A 203 16.81 9.49 40.88
N MET A 204 15.48 9.62 40.79
CA MET A 204 14.69 9.82 42.00
C MET A 204 13.42 8.98 41.93
N GLY A 205 13.39 7.96 42.77
CA GLY A 205 12.17 7.28 43.16
C GLY A 205 11.58 7.92 44.41
N SER A 206 10.29 7.68 44.61
CA SER A 206 9.65 7.81 45.92
C SER A 206 8.44 6.87 46.01
N SER A 207 8.51 6.06 47.06
CA SER A 207 7.58 5.13 47.72
C SER A 207 6.12 5.61 47.78
N GLN A 208 5.11 4.76 47.55
CA GLN A 208 4.48 3.77 48.45
C GLN A 208 3.50 4.42 49.44
N GLU A 209 2.20 4.08 49.34
CA GLU A 209 1.33 3.82 50.50
C GLU A 209 0.16 2.91 50.08
N GLU A 210 -0.06 1.87 50.90
CA GLU A 210 -1.18 0.93 50.86
C GLU A 210 -2.33 1.45 51.73
N THR A 211 -3.58 1.14 51.36
CA THR A 211 -4.66 0.98 52.33
C THR A 211 -5.57 -0.17 51.92
N LEU A 212 -5.78 -1.07 52.88
CA LEU A 212 -6.62 -2.27 52.83
C LEU A 212 -8.13 -2.00 53.04
N CYS A 213 -8.91 -2.92 52.45
CA CYS A 213 -10.10 -3.62 52.96
C CYS A 213 -11.54 -3.23 52.59
N CYS A 214 -12.21 -4.31 52.15
CA CYS A 214 -13.53 -4.81 52.59
C CYS A 214 -14.79 -4.12 52.03
N SER A 215 -15.60 -4.86 51.26
CA SER A 215 -16.83 -5.52 51.78
C SER A 215 -17.74 -6.06 50.66
N SER A 216 -18.42 -7.16 50.99
CA SER A 216 -19.37 -7.97 50.24
C SER A 216 -20.73 -7.31 49.94
N GLY A 217 -21.48 -7.86 48.98
CA GLY A 217 -22.92 -8.12 49.16
C GLY A 217 -23.92 -7.61 48.10
N SER A 218 -24.79 -8.54 47.68
CA SER A 218 -26.16 -8.38 47.11
C SER A 218 -26.23 -8.02 45.61
N ILE A 219 -26.97 -8.72 44.73
CA ILE A 219 -28.22 -9.51 44.81
C ILE A 219 -28.07 -10.83 44.03
#